data_AF-A0A5B9HVY8-F1
#
_entry.id   AF-A0A5B9HVY8-F1
#
_cell.length_a   1.000
_cell.length_b   1.000
_cell.length_c   1.000
_cell.angle_alpha   90.00
_cell.angle_beta   90.00
_cell.angle_gamma   90.00
#
_symmetry.space_group_name_H-M   'P 1'
#
loop_
_entity.id
_entity.type
_entity.pdbx_description
1 polymer ?
#
loop_
_entity_poly.entity_id
_entity_poly.type
_entity_poly.pdbx_seq_one_letter_code
_entity_poly.pdbx_strand_id
1 'polypeptide(L)'
;MSKIESVYWGTGFEYIVMGDFLTRGYEAQKLVPDFGYDILVTNKLKLLNQKHEEPFQYYIQVKSRLVLKEFDNGIINFYIESDFFDKLINDTNGILVCCYVSGRILKDSWSSDPTDGVDWNAMGLAKVIQEINKSIYHKYQLENHIWLNNCDLKYLHENNYTFKKFLHEGISYTGIKTNYLTNEIINCNNEGHYINPTRHDFVHLTDNLGWRHDGLFL
;
A
#
# COMPACT_ATOMS: atom_id res chain seq x y z
N MET A 1 -1.99 -5.13 22.02
CA MET A 1 -2.71 -3.96 21.46
C MET A 1 -4.21 -4.20 21.51
N SER A 2 -5.04 -3.18 21.79
CA SER A 2 -6.47 -3.35 21.53
C SER A 2 -6.69 -3.35 20.01
N LYS A 3 -7.53 -4.24 19.49
CA LYS A 3 -7.88 -4.35 18.06
C LYS A 3 -8.31 -2.99 17.45
N ILE A 4 -8.75 -2.08 18.30
CA ILE A 4 -9.26 -0.73 17.99
C ILE A 4 -8.14 0.20 17.49
N GLU A 5 -6.96 0.20 18.11
CA GLU A 5 -5.84 1.08 17.74
C GLU A 5 -5.25 0.74 16.36
N SER A 6 -5.26 -0.55 15.97
CA SER A 6 -4.83 -0.99 14.63
C SER A 6 -5.81 -0.56 13.55
N VAL A 7 -7.12 -0.53 13.86
CA VAL A 7 -8.17 -0.18 12.90
C VAL A 7 -8.08 1.29 12.53
N TYR A 8 -8.04 2.20 13.52
CA TYR A 8 -7.96 3.63 13.25
C TYR A 8 -6.66 4.05 12.55
N TRP A 9 -5.56 3.34 12.80
CA TRP A 9 -4.30 3.58 12.09
C TRP A 9 -4.40 3.28 10.59
N GLY A 10 -4.98 2.13 10.21
CA GLY A 10 -5.23 1.79 8.80
C GLY A 10 -6.16 2.79 8.13
N THR A 11 -7.26 3.11 8.81
CA THR A 11 -8.25 4.11 8.37
C THR A 11 -7.65 5.48 8.10
N GLY A 12 -6.68 5.93 8.90
CA GLY A 12 -5.99 7.20 8.67
C GLY A 12 -5.32 7.30 7.29
N PHE A 13 -4.70 6.23 6.81
CA PHE A 13 -4.04 6.23 5.49
C PHE A 13 -5.03 6.11 4.34
N GLU A 14 -6.16 5.45 4.56
CA GLU A 14 -7.27 5.48 3.60
C GLU A 14 -7.76 6.91 3.39
N TYR A 15 -7.92 7.70 4.45
CA TYR A 15 -8.29 9.12 4.35
C TYR A 15 -7.21 9.96 3.65
N ILE A 16 -5.92 9.65 3.83
CA ILE A 16 -4.83 10.32 3.09
C ILE A 16 -4.98 10.03 1.59
N VAL A 17 -5.17 8.78 1.21
CA VAL A 17 -5.39 8.37 -0.18
C VAL A 17 -6.63 9.05 -0.76
N MET A 18 -7.75 9.08 -0.02
CA MET A 18 -8.97 9.79 -0.43
C MET A 18 -8.75 11.29 -0.62
N GLY A 19 -8.07 11.92 0.34
CA GLY A 19 -7.82 13.37 0.33
C GLY A 19 -7.12 13.83 -0.94
N ASP A 20 -6.18 13.02 -1.44
CA ASP A 20 -5.45 13.31 -2.67
C ASP A 20 -6.35 13.27 -3.94
N PHE A 21 -7.32 12.37 -4.01
CA PHE A 21 -8.30 12.40 -5.10
C PHE A 21 -9.22 13.63 -5.01
N LEU A 22 -9.65 13.98 -3.80
CA LEU A 22 -10.52 15.14 -3.56
C LEU A 22 -9.83 16.46 -3.94
N THR A 23 -8.55 16.64 -3.59
CA THR A 23 -7.79 17.87 -3.94
C THR A 23 -7.60 18.03 -5.44
N ARG A 24 -7.69 16.95 -6.22
CA ARG A 24 -7.60 16.93 -7.69
C ARG A 24 -8.96 16.98 -8.38
N GLY A 25 -10.05 17.10 -7.62
CA GLY A 25 -11.41 17.27 -8.15
C GLY A 25 -12.10 15.97 -8.56
N TYR A 26 -11.69 14.83 -8.01
CA TYR A 26 -12.39 13.54 -8.15
C TYR A 26 -13.29 13.30 -6.95
N GLU A 27 -14.35 12.50 -7.12
CA GLU A 27 -15.09 12.00 -5.96
C GLU A 27 -14.36 10.80 -5.39
N ALA A 28 -14.13 10.79 -4.08
CA ALA A 28 -13.63 9.63 -3.36
C ALA A 28 -14.49 9.39 -2.13
N GLN A 29 -15.00 8.16 -1.98
CA GLN A 29 -15.86 7.77 -0.86
C GLN A 29 -15.32 6.51 -0.17
N LYS A 30 -15.36 6.50 1.16
CA LYS A 30 -15.03 5.31 1.95
C LYS A 30 -16.15 4.29 1.82
N LEU A 31 -15.80 3.05 1.53
CA LEU A 31 -16.73 1.94 1.42
C LEU A 31 -16.94 1.27 2.80
N VAL A 32 -18.07 0.59 2.94
CA VAL A 32 -18.38 -0.22 4.13
C VAL A 32 -17.41 -1.42 4.15
N PRO A 33 -16.82 -1.76 5.32
CA PRO A 33 -15.79 -2.81 5.43
C PRO A 33 -16.11 -4.16 4.78
N ASP A 34 -17.39 -4.55 4.72
CA ASP A 34 -17.82 -5.85 4.18
C ASP A 34 -17.73 -5.96 2.64
N PHE A 35 -17.43 -4.86 1.93
CA PHE A 35 -17.33 -4.85 0.46
C PHE A 35 -15.99 -5.37 -0.07
N GLY A 36 -15.02 -5.55 0.83
CA GLY A 36 -13.65 -5.99 0.54
C GLY A 36 -12.72 -4.88 0.04
N TYR A 37 -13.26 -3.78 -0.49
CA TYR A 37 -12.50 -2.59 -0.90
C TYR A 37 -12.65 -1.45 0.10
N ASP A 38 -11.66 -0.56 0.13
CA ASP A 38 -11.64 0.55 1.07
C ASP A 38 -12.30 1.82 0.53
N ILE A 39 -12.03 2.17 -0.73
CA ILE A 39 -12.40 3.47 -1.30
C ILE A 39 -12.97 3.25 -2.70
N LEU A 40 -14.00 4.02 -3.06
CA LEU A 40 -14.51 4.13 -4.41
C LEU A 40 -14.21 5.54 -4.95
N VAL A 41 -13.57 5.60 -6.12
CA VAL A 41 -13.21 6.86 -6.79
C VAL A 41 -13.91 6.97 -8.15
N THR A 42 -14.44 8.15 -8.45
CA THR A 42 -15.05 8.48 -9.76
C THR A 42 -14.63 9.87 -10.25
N ASN A 43 -14.89 10.16 -11.53
CA ASN A 43 -14.70 11.49 -12.13
C ASN A 43 -16.02 12.17 -12.54
N LYS A 44 -17.13 11.89 -11.85
CA LYS A 44 -18.47 12.36 -12.23
C LYS A 44 -18.56 13.89 -12.31
N LEU A 45 -17.96 14.62 -11.37
CA LEU A 45 -17.93 16.09 -11.39
C LEU A 45 -17.10 16.63 -12.55
N LYS A 46 -16.01 15.95 -12.92
CA LYS A 46 -15.20 16.35 -14.07
C LYS A 46 -15.95 16.12 -15.38
N LEU A 47 -16.69 15.01 -15.52
CA LEU A 47 -17.57 14.76 -16.67
C LEU A 47 -18.62 15.84 -16.87
N LEU A 48 -19.14 16.42 -15.78
CA LEU A 48 -20.11 17.53 -15.86
C LEU A 48 -19.47 18.83 -16.37
N ASN A 49 -18.18 19.04 -16.10
CA ASN A 49 -17.47 20.28 -16.38
C ASN A 49 -16.61 20.23 -17.65
N GLN A 50 -16.26 19.03 -18.14
CA GLN A 50 -15.33 18.83 -19.27
C GLN A 50 -15.94 17.89 -20.32
N LYS A 51 -16.05 18.35 -21.57
CA LYS A 51 -16.76 17.65 -22.66
C LYS A 51 -16.01 16.44 -23.28
N HIS A 52 -14.80 16.12 -22.82
CA HIS A 52 -13.93 15.12 -23.45
C HIS A 52 -13.29 14.13 -22.46
N GLU A 53 -13.76 14.07 -21.21
CA GLU A 53 -13.32 13.01 -20.29
C GLU A 53 -14.17 11.74 -20.47
N GLU A 54 -13.52 10.58 -20.44
CA GLU A 54 -14.21 9.28 -20.35
C GLU A 54 -14.57 8.97 -18.89
N PRO A 55 -15.74 8.35 -18.63
CA PRO A 55 -16.12 7.98 -17.28
C PRO A 55 -15.21 6.87 -16.75
N PHE A 56 -14.70 7.03 -15.54
CA PHE A 56 -14.04 5.95 -14.82
C PHE A 56 -14.62 5.74 -13.43
N GLN A 57 -14.42 4.52 -12.95
CA GLN A 57 -14.78 4.12 -11.60
C GLN A 57 -13.75 3.13 -11.10
N TYR A 58 -13.05 3.48 -10.02
CA TYR A 58 -12.03 2.63 -9.40
C TYR A 58 -12.41 2.21 -7.99
N TYR A 59 -12.13 0.94 -7.68
CA TYR A 59 -12.24 0.36 -6.35
C TYR A 59 -10.84 0.15 -5.78
N ILE A 60 -10.52 0.87 -4.72
CA ILE A 60 -9.18 0.95 -4.17
C ILE A 60 -9.13 0.18 -2.86
N GLN A 61 -8.19 -0.76 -2.75
CA GLN A 61 -7.77 -1.39 -1.51
C GLN A 61 -6.49 -0.74 -1.02
N VAL A 62 -6.49 -0.21 0.20
CA VAL A 62 -5.29 0.37 0.81
C VAL A 62 -4.69 -0.64 1.78
N LYS A 63 -3.36 -0.81 1.73
CA LYS A 63 -2.58 -1.54 2.71
C LYS A 63 -1.42 -0.68 3.16
N SER A 64 -1.38 -0.35 4.45
CA SER A 64 -0.31 0.44 5.04
C SER A 64 0.65 -0.43 5.86
N ARG A 65 1.93 -0.09 5.80
CA ARG A 65 3.00 -0.72 6.57
C ARG A 65 3.87 0.34 7.23
N LEU A 66 4.14 0.14 8.52
CA LEU A 66 5.10 0.94 9.25
C LEU A 66 6.50 0.55 8.76
N VAL A 67 7.28 1.55 8.41
CA VAL A 67 8.67 1.51 8.00
C VAL A 67 9.49 2.15 9.11
N LEU A 68 10.51 1.43 9.55
CA LEU A 68 11.46 1.87 10.55
C LEU A 68 12.81 2.07 9.85
N LYS A 69 13.08 3.31 9.42
CA LYS A 69 14.21 3.65 8.54
C LYS A 69 15.58 3.22 9.07
N GLU A 70 15.72 3.10 10.39
CA GLU A 70 16.99 2.72 11.05
C GLU A 70 17.18 1.20 11.13
N PHE A 71 16.14 0.39 10.85
CA PHE A 71 16.14 -1.07 11.00
C PHE A 71 15.80 -1.83 9.72
N ASP A 72 15.02 -1.20 8.85
CA ASP A 72 14.64 -1.80 7.59
C ASP A 72 15.74 -1.50 6.56
N ASN A 73 16.33 -2.55 6.00
CA ASN A 73 17.21 -2.46 4.82
C ASN A 73 16.44 -2.08 3.53
N GLY A 74 15.33 -1.36 3.67
CA GLY A 74 14.38 -1.04 2.61
C GLY A 74 13.30 -2.10 2.39
N ILE A 75 13.42 -3.31 2.94
CA ILE A 75 12.57 -4.43 2.56
C ILE A 75 11.29 -4.52 3.40
N ILE A 76 10.13 -4.47 2.74
CA ILE A 76 8.80 -4.56 3.38
C ILE A 76 7.93 -5.60 2.66
N ASN A 77 7.16 -6.36 3.44
CA ASN A 77 6.17 -7.30 2.92
C ASN A 77 4.74 -6.81 3.15
N PHE A 78 3.97 -6.66 2.08
CA PHE A 78 2.52 -6.48 2.15
C PHE A 78 1.84 -7.84 2.09
N TYR A 79 0.79 -8.03 2.90
CA TYR A 79 0.00 -9.27 2.91
C TYR A 79 -1.45 -8.93 2.62
N ILE A 80 -2.01 -9.64 1.65
CA ILE A 80 -3.41 -9.54 1.22
C ILE A 80 -3.99 -10.94 1.38
N GLU A 81 -5.21 -11.06 1.88
CA GLU A 81 -5.89 -12.35 1.95
C GLU A 81 -5.99 -12.95 0.54
N SER A 82 -5.64 -14.23 0.41
CA SER A 82 -5.46 -14.90 -0.89
C SER A 82 -6.71 -14.77 -1.78
N ASP A 83 -7.89 -15.05 -1.22
CA ASP A 83 -9.15 -15.01 -1.97
C ASP A 83 -9.45 -13.59 -2.47
N PHE A 84 -9.10 -12.57 -1.67
CA PHE A 84 -9.24 -11.17 -2.07
C PHE A 84 -8.18 -10.74 -3.09
N PHE A 85 -6.96 -11.25 -2.99
CA PHE A 85 -5.92 -11.03 -3.98
C PHE A 85 -6.33 -11.59 -5.35
N ASP A 86 -6.92 -12.79 -5.37
CA ASP A 86 -7.43 -13.39 -6.60
C ASP A 86 -8.61 -12.58 -7.17
N LYS A 87 -9.45 -11.98 -6.32
CA LYS A 87 -10.46 -10.99 -6.75
C LYS A 87 -9.82 -9.76 -7.39
N LEU A 88 -8.77 -9.19 -6.77
CA LEU A 88 -8.06 -8.01 -7.28
C LEU A 88 -7.43 -8.24 -8.66
N ILE A 89 -6.84 -9.41 -8.92
CA ILE A 89 -6.26 -9.76 -10.22
C ILE A 89 -7.32 -9.77 -11.34
N ASN A 90 -8.55 -10.13 -11.00
CA ASN A 90 -9.63 -10.29 -11.96
C ASN A 90 -10.52 -9.03 -12.11
N ASP A 91 -10.31 -8.00 -11.27
CA ASP A 91 -11.11 -6.77 -11.29
C ASP A 91 -10.39 -5.66 -12.05
N THR A 92 -10.81 -5.37 -13.28
CA THR A 92 -10.20 -4.33 -14.13
C THR A 92 -10.29 -2.92 -13.55
N ASN A 93 -11.17 -2.70 -12.57
CA ASN A 93 -11.31 -1.43 -11.86
C ASN A 93 -10.70 -1.49 -10.45
N GLY A 94 -10.16 -2.65 -10.06
CA GLY A 94 -9.51 -2.90 -8.78
C GLY A 94 -8.09 -2.36 -8.75
N ILE A 95 -7.77 -1.65 -7.69
CA ILE A 95 -6.44 -1.07 -7.47
C ILE A 95 -5.99 -1.40 -6.05
N LEU A 96 -4.77 -1.91 -5.92
CA LEU A 96 -4.08 -2.05 -4.64
C LEU A 96 -3.12 -0.88 -4.43
N VAL A 97 -3.17 -0.26 -3.25
CA VAL A 97 -2.23 0.78 -2.81
C VAL A 97 -1.42 0.25 -1.64
N CYS A 98 -0.12 0.16 -1.86
CA CYS A 98 0.84 -0.21 -0.83
C CYS A 98 1.48 1.05 -0.26
N CYS A 99 1.05 1.47 0.94
CA CYS A 99 1.52 2.67 1.61
C CYS A 99 2.66 2.37 2.58
N TYR A 100 3.78 3.05 2.41
CA TYR A 100 4.91 3.04 3.34
C TYR A 100 4.78 4.21 4.30
N VAL A 101 4.72 3.90 5.58
CA VAL A 101 4.41 4.87 6.63
C VAL A 101 5.58 4.94 7.58
N SER A 102 6.08 6.12 7.93
CA SER A 102 6.99 6.27 9.06
C SER A 102 6.33 7.02 10.20
N GLY A 103 6.75 6.70 11.43
CA GLY A 103 6.45 7.52 12.60
C GLY A 103 7.58 8.52 12.84
N ARG A 104 7.23 9.71 13.33
CA ARG A 104 8.19 10.68 13.87
C ARG A 104 8.05 10.74 15.38
N ILE A 105 9.16 10.52 16.08
CA ILE A 105 9.31 10.85 17.49
C ILE A 105 9.79 12.31 17.58
N LEU A 106 9.23 13.10 18.49
CA LEU A 106 9.80 14.40 18.82
C LEU A 106 11.07 14.11 19.61
N LYS A 107 12.25 14.32 19.02
CA LYS A 107 13.49 14.34 19.78
C LYS A 107 13.52 15.61 20.61
N ASP A 108 13.12 15.56 21.88
CA ASP A 108 13.70 16.43 22.88
C ASP A 108 15.13 15.93 23.17
N SER A 109 16.02 16.85 23.53
CA SER A 109 17.50 16.69 23.49
C SER A 109 18.08 15.57 24.36
N TRP A 110 17.23 14.79 25.02
CA TRP A 110 17.54 13.82 26.07
C TRP A 110 16.84 12.47 25.87
N SER A 111 15.99 12.30 24.84
CA SER A 111 15.30 11.03 24.57
C SER A 111 16.09 10.19 23.55
N SER A 112 16.62 9.04 23.97
CA SER A 112 17.01 7.96 23.07
C SER A 112 15.76 7.19 22.62
N ASP A 113 15.65 6.85 21.34
CA ASP A 113 14.58 5.97 20.87
C ASP A 113 14.79 4.61 21.56
N PRO A 114 13.85 4.08 22.36
CA PRO A 114 14.02 2.78 23.00
C PRO A 114 14.07 1.62 21.99
N THR A 115 13.84 1.91 20.71
CA THR A 115 14.03 0.97 19.60
C THR A 115 15.40 1.11 18.91
N ASP A 116 16.17 2.18 19.17
CA ASP A 116 17.56 2.37 18.69
C ASP A 116 18.44 1.15 19.01
N GLY A 117 18.86 0.42 17.99
CA GLY A 117 19.80 -0.69 18.11
C GLY A 117 19.22 -2.10 18.25
N VAL A 118 17.90 -2.31 18.08
CA VAL A 118 17.33 -3.67 18.07
C VAL A 118 17.15 -4.18 16.64
N ASP A 119 17.92 -5.20 16.26
CA ASP A 119 17.70 -5.94 14.99
C ASP A 119 16.45 -6.81 15.12
N TRP A 120 15.30 -6.22 14.79
CA TRP A 120 14.01 -6.90 14.92
C TRP A 120 13.84 -8.03 13.90
N ASN A 121 14.63 -8.07 12.81
CA ASN A 121 14.62 -9.16 11.84
C ASN A 121 15.18 -10.48 12.40
N ALA A 122 15.93 -10.43 13.51
CA ALA A 122 16.46 -11.60 14.18
C ALA A 122 15.43 -12.38 15.03
N MET A 123 14.19 -11.88 15.23
CA MET A 123 13.19 -12.55 16.05
C MET A 123 11.78 -12.48 15.44
N GLY A 124 11.29 -13.61 14.90
CA GLY A 124 9.86 -13.98 14.77
C GLY A 124 8.82 -12.83 14.80
N LEU A 125 8.84 -12.00 13.76
CA LEU A 125 8.36 -10.61 13.70
C LEU A 125 6.84 -10.37 13.55
N ALA A 126 5.99 -11.20 14.15
CA ALA A 126 4.56 -10.91 14.26
C ALA A 126 4.18 -10.36 15.65
N LYS A 127 4.89 -10.81 16.69
CA LYS A 127 4.58 -10.46 18.09
C LYS A 127 5.11 -9.08 18.48
N VAL A 128 6.35 -8.78 18.08
CA VAL A 128 7.01 -7.50 18.40
C VAL A 128 6.31 -6.30 17.76
N ILE A 129 5.92 -6.36 16.49
CA ILE A 129 5.19 -5.24 15.83
C ILE A 129 3.83 -4.99 16.51
N GLN A 130 3.20 -6.03 17.08
CA GLN A 130 1.97 -5.89 17.88
C GLN A 130 2.20 -5.33 19.29
N GLU A 131 3.45 -5.35 19.76
CA GLU A 131 3.89 -4.89 21.09
C GLU A 131 4.52 -3.48 21.04
N ILE A 132 4.86 -2.95 19.85
CA ILE A 132 5.30 -1.56 19.71
C ILE A 132 4.14 -0.64 20.12
N ASN A 133 4.34 0.12 21.20
CA ASN A 133 3.42 1.17 21.57
C ASN A 133 3.50 2.30 20.54
N LYS A 134 2.59 2.26 19.57
CA LYS A 134 2.46 3.25 18.51
C LYS A 134 2.20 4.68 19.03
N SER A 135 1.77 4.85 20.28
CA SER A 135 1.60 6.18 20.89
C SER A 135 2.90 6.96 21.08
N ILE A 136 4.07 6.32 20.96
CA ILE A 136 5.37 7.00 21.02
C ILE A 136 5.61 7.91 19.81
N TYR A 137 4.92 7.65 18.70
CA TYR A 137 5.02 8.45 17.49
C TYR A 137 4.03 9.61 17.56
N HIS A 138 4.55 10.83 17.64
CA HIS A 138 3.75 12.05 17.70
C HIS A 138 3.02 12.34 16.38
N LYS A 139 3.60 11.88 15.28
CA LYS A 139 3.04 12.03 13.94
C LYS A 139 3.39 10.81 13.11
N TYR A 140 2.43 10.37 12.29
CA TYR A 140 2.71 9.49 11.17
C TYR A 140 2.72 10.27 9.86
N GLN A 141 3.55 9.83 8.93
CA GLN A 141 3.64 10.40 7.59
C GLN A 141 3.70 9.28 6.56
N LEU A 142 3.08 9.51 5.41
CA LEU A 142 3.29 8.70 4.22
C LEU A 142 4.67 9.05 3.65
N GLU A 143 5.56 8.07 3.61
CA GLU A 143 6.91 8.23 3.05
C GLU A 143 6.93 7.99 1.56
N ASN A 144 6.22 6.94 1.14
CA ASN A 144 6.13 6.50 -0.24
C ASN A 144 4.86 5.66 -0.39
N HIS A 145 4.47 5.35 -1.61
CA HIS A 145 3.40 4.43 -1.91
C HIS A 145 3.59 3.82 -3.31
N ILE A 146 2.93 2.69 -3.58
CA ILE A 146 2.88 2.08 -4.91
C ILE A 146 1.43 1.76 -5.26
N TRP A 147 1.05 2.07 -6.49
CA TRP A 147 -0.21 1.68 -7.13
C TRP A 147 -0.02 0.43 -7.98
N LEU A 148 -0.87 -0.57 -7.78
CA LEU A 148 -0.89 -1.79 -8.57
C LEU A 148 -2.32 -2.05 -9.06
N ASN A 149 -2.53 -2.01 -10.37
CA ASN A 149 -3.81 -2.40 -10.96
C ASN A 149 -3.84 -3.92 -11.22
N ASN A 150 -4.94 -4.40 -11.77
CA ASN A 150 -5.12 -5.81 -12.05
C ASN A 150 -4.05 -6.40 -13.00
N CYS A 151 -3.58 -5.65 -14.00
CA CYS A 151 -2.53 -6.07 -14.91
C CYS A 151 -1.18 -6.21 -14.20
N ASP A 152 -0.78 -5.26 -13.34
CA ASP A 152 0.47 -5.42 -12.58
C ASP A 152 0.35 -6.59 -11.60
N LEU A 153 -0.77 -6.71 -10.88
CA LEU A 153 -1.00 -7.81 -9.95
C LEU A 153 -0.93 -9.17 -10.66
N LYS A 154 -1.51 -9.26 -11.87
CA LYS A 154 -1.42 -10.45 -12.71
C LYS A 154 0.01 -10.74 -13.12
N TYR A 155 0.75 -9.75 -13.60
CA TYR A 155 2.16 -9.90 -13.95
C TYR A 155 2.97 -10.38 -12.75
N LEU A 156 2.80 -9.76 -11.59
CA LEU A 156 3.51 -10.13 -10.36
C LEU A 156 3.21 -11.57 -9.95
N HIS A 157 1.96 -12.00 -10.11
CA HIS A 157 1.54 -13.35 -9.82
C HIS A 157 2.16 -14.37 -10.79
N GLU A 158 2.13 -14.10 -12.09
CA GLU A 158 2.63 -14.99 -13.15
C GLU A 158 4.16 -15.07 -13.19
N ASN A 159 4.87 -14.06 -12.68
CA ASN A 159 6.33 -13.95 -12.74
C ASN A 159 7.02 -14.15 -11.38
N ASN A 160 6.40 -14.89 -10.45
CA ASN A 160 6.99 -15.23 -9.15
C ASN A 160 7.36 -14.04 -8.24
N TYR A 161 6.67 -12.90 -8.36
CA TYR A 161 6.78 -11.77 -7.43
C TYR A 161 5.79 -11.84 -6.26
N THR A 162 5.00 -12.91 -6.19
CA THR A 162 4.08 -13.18 -5.09
C THR A 162 4.45 -14.47 -4.38
N PHE A 163 4.22 -14.53 -3.07
CA PHE A 163 4.45 -15.73 -2.28
C PHE A 163 3.28 -15.98 -1.33
N LYS A 164 2.95 -17.25 -1.08
CA LYS A 164 1.89 -17.60 -0.11
C LYS A 164 2.45 -17.64 1.31
N LYS A 165 1.68 -17.13 2.26
CA LYS A 165 1.95 -17.22 3.70
C LYS A 165 0.69 -17.64 4.41
N PHE A 166 0.79 -18.70 5.21
CA PHE A 166 -0.29 -19.14 6.09
C PHE A 166 -0.08 -18.49 7.46
N LEU A 167 -1.09 -17.74 7.93
CA LEU A 167 -1.09 -17.17 9.28
C LEU A 167 -2.00 -18.00 10.20
N HIS A 168 -2.04 -17.64 11.48
CA HIS A 168 -2.91 -18.27 12.48
C HIS A 168 -4.37 -18.32 11.97
N GLU A 169 -5.09 -19.39 12.31
CA GLU A 169 -6.50 -19.66 11.92
C GLU A 169 -6.74 -20.19 10.49
N GLY A 170 -5.69 -20.59 9.76
CA GLY A 170 -5.82 -21.28 8.47
C GLY A 170 -6.16 -20.36 7.30
N ILE A 171 -6.19 -19.04 7.52
CA ILE A 171 -6.37 -18.04 6.49
C ILE A 171 -5.07 -17.92 5.67
N SER A 172 -5.21 -18.02 4.35
CA SER A 172 -4.12 -17.92 3.39
C SER A 172 -3.93 -16.47 2.96
N TYR A 173 -2.68 -16.01 2.92
CA TYR A 173 -2.33 -14.68 2.43
C TYR A 173 -1.38 -14.76 1.24
N THR A 174 -1.59 -13.88 0.26
CA THR A 174 -0.61 -13.56 -0.78
C THR A 174 0.26 -12.39 -0.31
N GLY A 175 1.57 -12.60 -0.32
CA GLY A 175 2.59 -11.61 0.01
C GLY A 175 3.20 -10.97 -1.23
N ILE A 176 3.46 -9.66 -1.15
CA ILE A 176 4.28 -8.91 -2.11
C ILE A 176 5.46 -8.33 -1.35
N LYS A 177 6.68 -8.68 -1.78
CA LYS A 177 7.94 -8.19 -1.18
C LYS A 177 8.43 -6.99 -1.97
N THR A 178 8.78 -5.93 -1.27
CA THR A 178 9.14 -4.63 -1.88
C THR A 178 10.40 -4.08 -1.25
N ASN A 179 11.15 -3.28 -2.00
CA ASN A 179 12.18 -2.40 -1.48
C ASN A 179 11.75 -0.95 -1.71
N TYR A 180 11.34 -0.27 -0.64
CA TYR A 180 10.79 1.09 -0.74
C TYR A 180 11.86 2.17 -0.92
N LEU A 181 13.13 1.85 -0.68
CA LEU A 181 14.26 2.77 -0.88
C LEU A 181 14.69 2.80 -2.34
N THR A 182 14.65 1.64 -3.01
CA THR A 182 15.02 1.49 -4.44
C THR A 182 13.81 1.49 -5.38
N ASN A 183 12.59 1.52 -4.85
CA ASN A 183 11.34 1.39 -5.61
C ASN A 183 11.28 0.10 -6.43
N GLU A 184 11.60 -1.03 -5.80
CA GLU A 184 11.59 -2.34 -6.44
C GLU A 184 10.55 -3.28 -5.83
N ILE A 185 10.00 -4.18 -6.65
CA ILE A 185 9.33 -5.38 -6.18
C ILE A 185 10.30 -6.54 -6.30
N ILE A 186 10.44 -7.33 -5.25
CA ILE A 186 11.44 -8.39 -5.15
C ILE A 186 10.75 -9.73 -5.39
N ASN A 187 11.25 -10.52 -6.34
CA ASN A 187 10.71 -11.86 -6.59
C ASN A 187 11.15 -12.89 -5.54
N CYS A 188 10.60 -14.10 -5.65
CA CYS A 188 10.96 -15.22 -4.78
C CYS A 188 12.44 -15.63 -4.84
N ASN A 189 13.17 -15.23 -5.88
CA ASN A 189 14.62 -15.47 -6.05
C ASN A 189 15.48 -14.31 -5.51
N ASN A 190 14.87 -13.29 -4.89
CA ASN A 190 15.50 -12.05 -4.44
C ASN A 190 16.03 -11.14 -5.56
N GLU A 191 15.50 -11.26 -6.77
CA GLU A 191 15.77 -10.33 -7.86
C GLU A 191 14.79 -9.16 -7.77
N GLY A 192 15.31 -7.94 -7.81
CA GLY A 192 14.52 -6.72 -7.80
C GLY A 192 14.07 -6.35 -9.21
N HIS A 193 12.81 -5.95 -9.32
CA HIS A 193 12.27 -5.33 -10.53
C HIS A 193 11.85 -3.91 -10.19
N TYR A 194 12.47 -2.96 -10.88
CA TYR A 194 12.19 -1.54 -10.68
C TYR A 194 10.77 -1.21 -11.12
N ILE A 195 10.05 -0.51 -10.25
CA ILE A 195 8.69 -0.06 -10.51
C ILE A 195 8.77 1.30 -11.19
N ASN A 196 8.08 1.45 -12.30
CA ASN A 196 8.00 2.71 -13.00
C ASN A 196 7.55 3.85 -12.04
N PRO A 197 8.22 5.03 -12.04
CA PRO A 197 7.87 6.17 -11.18
C PRO A 197 6.41 6.60 -11.29
N THR A 198 5.76 6.36 -12.45
CA THR A 198 4.34 6.61 -12.65
C THR A 198 3.44 5.82 -11.68
N ARG A 199 3.90 4.70 -11.13
CA ARG A 199 3.22 3.90 -10.09
C ARG A 199 3.39 4.46 -8.69
N HIS A 200 4.23 5.48 -8.52
CA HIS A 200 4.43 6.23 -7.29
C HIS A 200 3.75 7.60 -7.34
N ASP A 201 3.12 7.93 -8.48
CA ASP A 201 2.38 9.16 -8.66
C ASP A 201 0.89 8.86 -8.83
N PHE A 202 0.10 9.53 -8.00
CA PHE A 202 -1.35 9.47 -8.03
C PHE A 202 -1.92 9.99 -9.37
N VAL A 203 -1.20 10.85 -10.11
CA VAL A 203 -1.63 11.51 -11.36
C VAL A 203 -1.89 10.51 -12.49
N HIS A 204 -1.12 9.43 -12.57
CA HIS A 204 -1.24 8.48 -13.70
C HIS A 204 -2.49 7.59 -13.65
N LEU A 205 -3.12 7.45 -12.49
CA LEU A 205 -4.42 6.78 -12.40
C LEU A 205 -5.53 7.55 -13.08
N THR A 206 -5.36 8.86 -13.26
CA THR A 206 -6.45 9.74 -13.64
C THR A 206 -6.30 10.39 -15.01
N ASP A 207 -5.13 10.27 -15.63
CA ASP A 207 -4.77 10.99 -16.86
C ASP A 207 -4.95 10.19 -18.17
N ASN A 208 -5.57 9.01 -18.16
CA ASN A 208 -5.83 8.16 -19.35
C ASN A 208 -4.62 7.87 -20.27
N LEU A 209 -3.41 8.31 -19.91
CA LEU A 209 -2.15 7.84 -20.45
C LEU A 209 -2.00 6.42 -19.93
N GLY A 210 -2.60 5.49 -20.68
CA GLY A 210 -2.71 4.09 -20.32
C GLY A 210 -1.41 3.54 -19.74
N TRP A 211 -1.57 2.55 -18.87
CA TRP A 211 -0.49 1.75 -18.31
C TRP A 211 0.12 0.98 -19.51
N ARG A 212 0.95 1.65 -20.30
CA ARG A 212 1.44 1.15 -21.59
C ARG A 212 2.64 0.26 -21.33
N HIS A 213 2.41 -1.04 -21.44
CA HIS A 213 3.48 -2.03 -21.60
C HIS A 213 3.96 -2.03 -23.06
N ASP A 214 4.56 -0.93 -23.52
CA ASP A 214 5.25 -0.91 -24.81
C ASP A 214 6.75 -1.21 -24.58
N GLY A 215 7.06 -2.48 -24.28
CA GLY A 215 8.39 -3.06 -24.51
C GLY A 215 8.91 -4.05 -23.46
N LEU A 216 8.93 -3.67 -22.19
CA LEU A 216 9.14 -4.52 -20.99
C LEU A 216 9.24 -3.56 -19.80
N PHE A 217 8.16 -3.39 -19.05
CA PHE A 217 8.12 -2.60 -17.83
C PHE A 217 7.05 -3.14 -16.88
N LEU A 218 7.33 -3.09 -15.58
CA LEU A 218 6.38 -2.69 -14.53
C LEU A 218 6.74 -1.25 -14.15
#